data_AF-A0A3D3NSY7-F1
#
_entry.id   AF-A0A3D3NSY7-F1
#
_cell.length_a   1.000
_cell.length_b   1.000
_cell.length_c   1.000
_cell.angle_alpha   90.00
_cell.angle_beta   90.00
_cell.angle_gamma   90.00
#
_symmetry.space_group_name_H-M   'P 1'
#
loop_
_entity.id
_entity.type
_entity.pdbx_description
1 polymer ?
#
loop_
_entity_poly.entity_id
_entity_poly.type
_entity_poly.pdbx_seq_one_letter_code
_entity_poly.pdbx_strand_id
1 'polypeptide(L)' 'MTITVDRVFEDALCLTGESRIVLAERLLESVPHAPSVFETQLAVAIRRANEMESGAVQGVPGEEALRRVRESVLRRSQS' A
#
# COMPACT_ATOMS: atom_id res chain seq x y z
N MET A 1 -28.24 -12.95 15.43
CA MET A 1 -27.63 -14.06 14.66
C MET A 1 -26.14 -13.81 14.64
N THR A 2 -25.35 -14.79 15.08
CA THR A 2 -23.87 -14.68 15.06
C THR A 2 -23.40 -15.27 13.75
N ILE A 3 -22.94 -14.42 12.83
CA ILE A 3 -22.35 -14.86 11.56
C ILE A 3 -20.91 -15.29 11.85
N THR A 4 -20.54 -16.51 11.47
CA THR A 4 -19.16 -17.02 11.61
C THR A 4 -18.40 -16.87 10.30
N VAL A 5 -17.08 -16.80 10.38
CA VAL A 5 -16.20 -16.74 9.20
C VAL A 5 -16.41 -17.95 8.29
N ASP A 6 -16.50 -19.15 8.87
CA ASP A 6 -16.73 -20.38 8.13
C ASP A 6 -18.05 -20.34 7.36
N ARG A 7 -19.11 -19.79 7.96
CA ARG A 7 -20.41 -19.69 7.30
C ARG A 7 -20.39 -18.71 6.13
N VAL A 8 -19.71 -17.57 6.29
CA VAL A 8 -19.51 -16.60 5.20
C VAL A 8 -18.68 -17.21 4.07
N PHE A 9 -17.67 -18.00 4.41
CA PHE A 9 -16.85 -18.69 3.42
C PHE A 9 -17.66 -19.71 2.62
N GLU A 10 -18.46 -20.55 3.28
CA GLU A 10 -19.37 -21.49 2.62
C GLU A 10 -20.34 -20.78 1.67
N ASP A 11 -20.97 -19.70 2.13
CA ASP A 11 -21.92 -18.93 1.31
C ASP A 11 -21.21 -18.26 0.12
N ALA A 12 -19.95 -17.82 0.28
CA ALA A 12 -19.15 -17.25 -0.79
C ALA A 12 -18.74 -18.28 -1.86
N LEU A 13 -18.61 -19.57 -1.51
CA LEU A 13 -18.30 -20.64 -2.49
C LEU A 13 -19.44 -20.87 -3.49
N CYS A 14 -20.67 -20.48 -3.16
CA CYS A 14 -21.81 -20.51 -4.07
C CYS A 14 -21.73 -19.45 -5.18
N LEU A 15 -20.84 -18.45 -5.06
CA LEU A 15 -20.63 -17.43 -6.07
C LEU A 15 -19.76 -17.94 -7.22
N THR A 16 -19.87 -17.29 -8.39
CA THR A 16 -18.93 -17.49 -9.50
C THR A 16 -17.51 -17.06 -9.09
N GLY A 17 -16.49 -17.56 -9.80
CA GLY A 17 -15.10 -17.19 -9.52
C GLY A 17 -14.85 -15.67 -9.57
N GLU A 18 -15.44 -14.98 -10.55
CA GLU A 18 -15.34 -13.53 -10.70
C GLU A 18 -16.02 -12.79 -9.53
N SER A 19 -17.23 -13.20 -9.14
CA SER A 19 -17.92 -12.58 -8.01
C SER A 19 -17.19 -12.81 -6.68
N ARG A 20 -16.49 -13.94 -6.51
CA ARG A 20 -15.63 -14.16 -5.33
C ARG A 20 -14.44 -13.21 -5.29
N ILE A 21 -13.84 -12.87 -6.43
CA ILE A 21 -12.74 -11.90 -6.50
C ILE A 21 -13.24 -10.52 -6.04
N VAL A 22 -14.37 -10.06 -6.59
CA VAL A 22 -14.97 -8.78 -6.21
C VAL A 22 -15.33 -8.74 -4.71
N LEU A 23 -15.86 -9.85 -4.17
CA LEU A 23 -16.15 -9.93 -2.74
C LEU A 23 -14.86 -9.84 -1.89
N ALA A 24 -13.80 -10.52 -2.30
CA ALA A 24 -12.52 -10.48 -1.59
C ALA A 24 -11.92 -9.07 -1.57
N GLU A 25 -11.97 -8.34 -2.69
CA GLU A 25 -11.50 -6.95 -2.78
C GLU A 25 -12.29 -6.04 -1.83
N ARG A 26 -13.62 -6.10 -1.85
CA ARG A 26 -14.47 -5.29 -0.96
C ARG A 26 -14.23 -5.61 0.51
N LEU A 27 -14.03 -6.87 0.86
CA LEU A 27 -13.70 -7.28 2.22
C LEU A 27 -12.35 -6.70 2.64
N LEU A 28 -11.34 -6.75 1.77
CA LEU A 28 -10.03 -6.17 2.04
C LEU A 28 -10.12 -4.65 2.25
N GLU A 29 -10.86 -3.94 1.41
CA GLU A 29 -11.09 -2.50 1.52
C GLU A 29 -11.87 -2.10 2.78
N SER A 30 -12.74 -2.99 3.28
CA SER A 30 -13.52 -2.75 4.50
C SER A 30 -12.68 -2.81 5.79
N VAL A 31 -11.50 -3.41 5.74
CA VAL A 31 -10.61 -3.52 6.90
C VAL A 31 -9.96 -2.15 7.15
N PRO A 32 -10.15 -1.53 8.32
CA PRO A 32 -9.49 -0.27 8.61
C PRO A 32 -7.98 -0.47 8.61
N HIS A 33 -7.25 0.49 8.06
CA HIS A 33 -5.79 0.49 8.16
C HIS A 33 -5.39 0.41 9.64
N ALA A 34 -4.48 -0.52 9.97
CA ALA A 34 -3.95 -0.62 11.32
C ALA A 34 -3.28 0.72 11.68
N PRO A 35 -3.66 1.38 12.79
CA PRO A 35 -3.07 2.66 13.19
C PRO A 35 -1.54 2.59 13.29
N SER A 36 -1.01 1.43 13.66
CA SER A 36 0.43 1.14 13.73
C SER A 36 1.17 1.33 12.40
N VAL A 37 0.52 1.10 11.26
CA VAL A 37 1.13 1.32 9.93
C VAL A 37 1.35 2.80 9.70
N PHE A 38 0.35 3.63 10.00
CA PHE A 38 0.47 5.07 9.89
C PHE A 38 1.52 5.63 10.85
N GLU A 39 1.52 5.20 12.11
CA GLU A 39 2.52 5.59 13.10
C GLU A 39 3.94 5.23 12.65
N THR A 40 4.13 4.03 12.09
CA THR A 40 5.43 3.58 11.57
C THR A 40 5.87 4.43 10.38
N GLN A 41 4.96 4.74 9.44
CA GLN A 41 5.26 5.59 8.29
C GLN A 41 5.60 7.02 8.73
N LEU A 42 4.85 7.56 9.70
CA LEU A 42 5.08 8.89 10.26
C LEU A 42 6.43 8.97 10.95
N ALA A 43 6.81 7.96 11.75
CA ALA A 43 8.11 7.91 12.40
C ALA A 43 9.27 7.92 11.37
N VAL A 44 9.12 7.19 10.26
CA VAL A 44 10.09 7.20 9.16
C VAL A 44 10.14 8.57 8.46
N ALA A 45 8.98 9.18 8.21
CA ALA A 45 8.91 10.50 7.57
C ALA A 45 9.60 11.58 8.41
N ILE A 46 9.31 11.63 9.71
CA ILE A 46 9.94 12.55 10.66
C ILE A 46 11.46 12.34 10.70
N ARG A 47 11.91 11.08 10.81
CA ARG A 47 13.35 10.76 10.81
C ARG A 47 14.04 11.29 9.56
N ARG A 48 13.47 11.04 8.38
CA ARG A 48 14.03 11.47 7.09
C ARG A 48 14.03 12.99 6.93
N ALA A 49 13.01 13.68 7.43
CA ALA A 49 12.98 15.15 7.44
C ALA A 49 14.14 15.70 8.28
N ASN A 50 14.33 15.18 9.50
CA ASN A 50 15.43 15.58 10.37
C ASN A 50 16.81 15.28 9.77
N GLU A 51 16.97 14.12 9.12
CA GLU A 51 18.20 13.75 8.40
C GLU A 51 18.51 14.77 7.27
N MET A 52 17.49 15.21 6.53
CA MET A 52 17.65 16.23 5.48
C MET A 52 17.97 17.61 6.05
N GLU A 53 17.24 18.06 7.08
CA GLU A 53 17.42 19.38 7.70
C GLU A 53 18.79 19.51 8.40
N SER A 54 19.26 18.45 9.04
CA SER A 54 20.58 18.41 9.67
C SER A 54 21.74 18.29 8.68
N GLY A 55 21.46 18.00 7.40
CA GLY A 55 22.48 17.70 6.40
C GLY A 55 23.16 16.34 6.58
N ALA A 56 22.63 15.47 7.44
CA ALA A 56 23.12 14.10 7.61
C ALA A 56 22.96 13.26 6.33
N VAL A 57 22.01 13.63 5.47
CA VAL A 57 21.86 13.08 4.11
C VAL A 57 21.90 14.17 3.06
N GLN A 58 22.49 13.87 1.91
CA GLN A 58 22.47 14.76 0.75
C GLN A 58 21.16 14.57 -0.02
N GLY A 59 20.32 15.61 -0.01
CA GLY A 59 19.11 15.64 -0.83
C GLY A 59 19.42 15.66 -2.32
N VAL A 60 18.45 15.21 -3.12
CA VAL A 60 18.46 15.34 -4.58
C VAL A 60 17.39 16.37 -4.97
N PRO A 61 17.65 17.28 -5.92
CA PRO A 61 16.61 18.18 -6.42
C PRO A 61 15.37 17.40 -6.87
N GLY A 62 14.17 17.86 -6.49
CA GLY A 62 12.92 17.13 -6.70
C GLY A 62 12.66 16.76 -8.16
N GLU A 63 12.87 17.69 -9.09
CA GLU A 63 12.73 17.45 -10.53
C GLU A 63 13.67 16.35 -11.04
N GLU A 64 14.91 16.35 -10.55
CA GLU A 64 15.91 15.35 -10.91
C GLU A 64 15.52 13.96 -10.36
N ALA A 65 15.02 13.91 -9.12
CA ALA A 65 14.51 12.67 -8.54
C ALA A 65 13.32 12.10 -9.35
N LEU A 66 12.34 12.94 -9.69
CA LEU A 66 11.16 12.53 -10.47
C LEU A 66 11.52 12.10 -11.89
N ARG A 67 12.48 12.78 -12.53
CA ARG A 67 13.01 12.38 -13.84
C ARG A 67 13.62 10.98 -13.80
N ARG A 68 14.49 10.70 -12.82
CA ARG A 68 15.12 9.38 -12.64
C ARG A 68 14.10 8.26 -12.42
N VAL A 69 13.05 8.52 -11.63
CA VAL A 69 11.96 7.55 -11.41
C VAL A 69 11.20 7.26 -12.69
N ARG A 70 10.84 8.28 -13.48
CA ARG A 70 10.18 8.06 -14.77
C ARG A 70 11.04 7.22 -15.71
N GLU A 71 12.33 7.52 -15.81
CA GLU A 71 13.27 6.75 -16.64
C GLU A 71 13.47 5.31 -16.17
N SER A 72 13.38 5.03 -14.87
CA SER A 72 13.50 3.65 -14.36
C SER A 72 12.23 2.84 -14.63
N VAL A 73 11.05 3.43 -14.48
CA VAL A 73 9.76 2.80 -14.78
C VAL A 73 9.64 2.50 -16.28
N LEU A 74 9.99 3.46 -17.15
CA LEU A 74 9.96 3.30 -18.61
C LEU A 74 10.94 2.26 -19.15
N ARG A 75 12.08 2.05 -18.48
CA ARG A 75 13.02 0.97 -18.81
C ARG A 75 12.46 -0.39 -18.41
N ARG A 76 11.79 -0.47 -17.26
CA ARG A 76 11.17 -1.71 -16.76
C ARG A 76 10.03 -2.22 -17.62
N SER A 77 9.32 -1.34 -18.33
CA SER A 77 8.24 -1.72 -19.26
C SER A 77 8.75 -2.19 -20.64
N GLN A 78 10.05 -2.10 -20.91
CA GLN A 78 10.67 -2.50 -22.18
C GLN A 78 11.51 -3.78 -22.09
N SER A 79 11.63 -4.38 -20.90
CA SER A 79 12.23 -5.70 -20.65
C SER A 79 11.15 -6.71 -20.31
#